data_AF-A0AAW1E0N0-F1
#
_entry.id   AF-A0AAW1E0N0-F1
#
_cell.length_a   1.000
_cell.length_b   1.000
_cell.length_c   1.000
_cell.angle_alpha   90.00
_cell.angle_beta   90.00
_cell.angle_gamma   90.00
#
_symmetry.space_group_name_H-M   'P 1'
#
loop_
_entity.id
_entity.type
_entity.pdbx_description
1 polymer ?
#
loop_
_entity_poly.entity_id
_entity_poly.type
_entity_poly.pdbx_seq_one_letter_code
_entity_poly.pdbx_strand_id
1 'polypeptide(L)'
;MVHCLKCNKPQKCISVHLRRVCMKNNMPEEQATELAEMKDSARLWILESRTWEYKEICEILPHKPSRIALLKAILQRGFLVNNPPHEGDLSDAPAPSSSPAASISEATSSTTAAVSSEPDSSSDPDAGPSDPTWQK
;
A
#
# COMPACT_ATOMS: atom_id res chain seq x y z
N MET A 1 -11.53 5.21 16.81
CA MET A 1 -10.60 6.35 16.61
C MET A 1 -11.16 7.17 15.47
N VAL A 2 -11.27 8.48 15.62
CA VAL A 2 -11.85 9.39 14.61
C VAL A 2 -10.84 10.48 14.31
N HIS A 3 -10.67 10.84 13.04
CA HIS A 3 -9.79 11.93 12.65
C HIS A 3 -10.50 13.27 12.85
N CYS A 4 -9.79 14.25 13.42
CA CYS A 4 -10.30 15.61 13.49
C CYS A 4 -10.21 16.25 12.10
N LEU A 5 -11.32 16.73 11.54
CA LEU A 5 -11.34 17.38 10.22
C LEU A 5 -10.66 18.76 10.18
N LYS A 6 -10.35 19.35 11.35
CA LYS A 6 -9.62 20.63 11.42
C LYS A 6 -8.11 20.47 11.37
N CYS A 7 -7.57 19.45 12.05
CA CYS A 7 -6.13 19.24 12.12
C CYS A 7 -5.64 17.93 11.49
N ASN A 8 -6.56 17.12 10.97
CA ASN A 8 -6.33 15.80 10.36
C ASN A 8 -5.62 14.80 11.27
N LYS A 9 -5.56 15.05 12.59
CA LYS A 9 -4.92 14.14 13.56
C LYS A 9 -5.92 13.11 14.07
N PRO A 10 -5.53 11.84 14.22
CA PRO A 10 -6.36 10.81 14.83
C PRO A 10 -6.58 11.11 16.32
N GLN A 11 -7.83 11.00 16.77
CA GLN A 11 -8.23 11.23 18.15
C GLN A 11 -8.92 10.00 18.74
N LYS A 12 -8.57 9.67 19.99
CA LYS A 12 -9.30 8.68 20.81
C LYS A 12 -10.64 9.26 21.29
N CYS A 13 -10.63 10.52 21.73
CA CYS A 13 -11.80 11.25 22.22
C CYS A 13 -11.94 12.58 21.47
N ILE A 14 -12.62 12.55 20.33
CA ILE A 14 -12.73 13.72 19.44
C ILE A 14 -13.47 14.90 20.11
N SER A 15 -14.46 14.64 20.97
CA SER A 15 -15.17 15.69 21.72
C SER A 15 -14.26 16.50 22.64
N VAL A 16 -13.36 15.82 23.36
CA VAL A 16 -12.37 16.46 24.24
C VAL A 16 -11.37 17.25 23.42
N HIS A 17 -10.96 16.71 22.28
CA HIS A 17 -10.04 17.38 21.37
C HIS A 17 -10.64 18.68 20.80
N LEU A 18 -11.89 18.66 20.35
CA LEU A 18 -12.58 19.86 19.86
C LEU A 18 -12.66 20.92 20.96
N ARG A 19 -13.10 20.55 22.16
CA ARG A 19 -13.25 21.49 23.29
C ARG A 19 -11.93 22.09 23.78
N ARG A 20 -10.82 21.35 23.71
CA ARG A 20 -9.54 21.77 24.33
C ARG A 20 -8.52 22.30 23.33
N VAL A 21 -8.61 21.90 22.06
CA VAL A 21 -7.56 22.14 21.06
C VAL A 21 -8.14 22.87 19.85
N CYS A 22 -8.86 22.19 18.96
CA CYS A 22 -9.22 22.76 17.65
C CYS A 22 -10.37 23.77 17.67
N MET A 23 -11.30 23.65 18.62
CA MET A 23 -12.48 24.51 18.72
C MET A 23 -12.62 25.13 20.12
N LYS A 24 -11.51 25.34 20.82
CA LYS A 24 -11.48 25.79 22.22
C LYS A 24 -12.32 27.05 22.48
N ASN A 25 -12.31 27.98 21.53
CA ASN A 25 -12.96 29.29 21.66
C ASN A 25 -14.31 29.37 20.93
N ASN A 26 -14.76 28.28 20.29
CA ASN A 26 -16.00 28.25 19.54
C ASN A 26 -17.19 28.01 20.46
N MET A 27 -18.40 28.37 20.00
CA MET A 27 -19.63 28.13 20.74
C MET A 27 -19.84 26.62 20.97
N PRO A 28 -20.41 26.20 22.12
CA PRO A 28 -20.68 24.80 22.38
C PRO A 28 -21.56 24.13 21.31
N GLU A 29 -22.46 24.90 20.69
CA GLU A 29 -23.32 24.46 19.59
C GLU A 29 -22.51 24.12 18.34
N GLU A 30 -21.61 25.01 17.91
CA GLU A 30 -20.71 24.76 16.78
C GLU A 30 -19.83 23.53 17.02
N GLN A 31 -19.33 23.36 18.25
CA GLN A 31 -18.56 22.16 18.63
C GLN A 31 -19.39 20.88 18.52
N ALA A 32 -20.69 20.95 18.84
CA ALA A 32 -21.59 19.80 18.76
C ALA A 32 -21.90 19.43 17.31
N THR A 33 -22.13 20.42 16.44
CA THR A 33 -22.33 20.23 15.00
C THR A 33 -21.11 19.58 14.36
N GLU A 34 -19.92 20.14 14.59
CA GLU A 34 -18.69 19.56 14.05
C GLU A 34 -18.45 18.13 14.59
N LEU A 35 -18.73 17.89 15.88
CA LEU A 35 -18.62 16.56 16.46
C LEU A 35 -19.57 15.55 15.79
N ALA A 36 -20.77 15.96 15.42
CA ALA A 36 -21.73 15.13 14.70
C ALA A 36 -21.20 14.81 13.30
N GLU A 37 -20.79 15.83 12.54
CA GLU A 37 -20.22 15.67 11.20
C GLU A 37 -19.01 14.72 11.18
N MET A 38 -18.10 14.85 12.16
CA MET A 38 -16.94 13.96 12.26
C MET A 38 -17.32 12.50 12.53
N LYS A 39 -18.35 12.28 13.37
CA LYS A 39 -18.85 10.93 13.65
C LYS A 39 -19.56 10.34 12.44
N ASP A 40 -20.35 11.15 11.74
CA ASP A 40 -21.08 10.73 10.55
C ASP A 40 -20.10 10.43 9.41
N SER A 41 -19.10 11.27 9.19
CA SER A 41 -18.01 11.00 8.23
C SER A 41 -17.28 9.69 8.55
N ALA A 42 -16.93 9.45 9.82
CA ALA A 42 -16.29 8.19 10.22
C ALA A 42 -17.21 6.98 9.99
N ARG A 43 -18.53 7.14 10.20
CA ARG A 43 -19.52 6.09 9.95
C ARG A 43 -19.68 5.82 8.46
N LEU A 44 -19.82 6.86 7.65
CA LEU A 44 -19.93 6.77 6.19
C LEU A 44 -18.69 6.09 5.61
N TRP A 45 -17.49 6.46 6.07
CA TRP A 45 -16.26 5.79 5.68
C TRP A 45 -16.29 4.27 5.93
N ILE A 46 -16.79 3.85 7.09
CA ILE A 46 -16.89 2.42 7.43
C ILE A 46 -17.91 1.70 6.54
N LEU A 47 -19.01 2.36 6.18
CA LEU A 47 -20.08 1.75 5.39
C LEU A 47 -19.76 1.71 3.89
N GLU A 48 -19.26 2.82 3.35
CA GLU A 48 -19.06 3.03 1.92
C GLU A 48 -17.68 2.54 1.48
N SER A 49 -16.62 2.88 2.22
CA SER A 49 -15.24 2.61 1.77
C SER A 49 -14.74 1.21 2.13
N ARG A 50 -15.52 0.45 2.91
CA ARG A 50 -15.20 -0.95 3.22
C ARG A 50 -15.49 -1.89 2.06
N THR A 51 -16.43 -1.52 1.18
CA THR A 51 -16.84 -2.33 0.03
C THR A 51 -16.40 -1.62 -1.24
N TRP A 52 -15.71 -2.35 -2.12
CA TRP A 52 -15.20 -1.85 -3.38
C TRP A 52 -15.85 -2.59 -4.53
N GLU A 53 -16.12 -1.89 -5.62
CA GLU A 53 -16.56 -2.53 -6.87
C GLU A 53 -15.33 -2.82 -7.75
N TYR A 54 -15.17 -4.06 -8.22
CA TYR A 54 -14.01 -4.40 -9.06
C TYR A 54 -13.92 -3.56 -10.33
N LYS A 55 -15.06 -3.17 -10.92
CA LYS A 55 -15.10 -2.30 -12.09
C LYS A 55 -14.51 -0.92 -11.80
N GLU A 56 -14.84 -0.31 -10.66
CA GLU A 56 -14.27 0.97 -10.24
C GLU A 56 -12.75 0.85 -10.05
N ILE A 57 -12.29 -0.26 -9.47
CA ILE A 57 -10.84 -0.53 -9.37
C ILE A 57 -10.19 -0.60 -10.76
N CYS A 58 -10.86 -1.21 -11.74
CA CYS A 58 -10.35 -1.28 -13.12
C CYS A 58 -10.25 0.09 -13.79
N GLU A 59 -11.19 0.99 -13.49
CA GLU A 59 -11.21 2.36 -14.01
C GLU A 59 -10.09 3.22 -13.39
N ILE A 60 -9.83 3.05 -12.09
CA ILE A 60 -8.75 3.76 -11.38
C ILE A 60 -7.36 3.19 -11.76
N LEU A 61 -7.27 1.86 -11.91
CA LEU A 61 -6.03 1.14 -12.18
C LEU A 61 -6.17 0.25 -13.43
N PRO A 62 -5.90 0.80 -14.64
CA PRO A 62 -5.99 0.03 -15.87
C PRO A 62 -4.93 -1.07 -15.94
N HIS A 63 -3.76 -0.86 -15.32
CA HIS A 63 -2.66 -1.83 -15.31
C HIS A 63 -2.99 -3.09 -14.49
N LYS A 64 -3.06 -4.24 -15.16
CA LYS A 64 -3.53 -5.52 -14.59
C LYS A 64 -2.69 -6.01 -13.38
N PRO A 65 -1.34 -6.08 -13.45
CA PRO A 65 -0.55 -6.50 -12.29
C PRO A 65 -0.77 -5.62 -11.05
N SER A 66 -0.84 -4.29 -11.24
CA SER A 66 -1.09 -3.34 -10.14
C SER A 66 -2.48 -3.53 -9.54
N ARG A 67 -3.49 -3.78 -10.38
CA ARG A 67 -4.85 -4.07 -9.94
C ARG A 67 -4.92 -5.35 -9.11
N ILE A 68 -4.28 -6.43 -9.56
CA ILE A 68 -4.23 -7.69 -8.81
C ILE A 68 -3.51 -7.49 -7.46
N ALA A 69 -2.39 -6.76 -7.44
CA ALA A 69 -1.69 -6.43 -6.21
C ALA A 69 -2.57 -5.64 -5.23
N LEU A 70 -3.33 -4.66 -5.71
CA LEU A 70 -4.27 -3.91 -4.89
C LEU A 70 -5.40 -4.79 -4.36
N LEU A 71 -6.02 -5.61 -5.20
CA LEU A 71 -7.08 -6.55 -4.80
C LEU A 71 -6.62 -7.47 -3.65
N LYS A 72 -5.43 -8.06 -3.79
CA LYS A 72 -4.83 -8.90 -2.75
C LYS A 72 -4.66 -8.12 -1.45
N ALA A 73 -4.15 -6.89 -1.51
CA ALA A 73 -3.94 -6.05 -0.33
C ALA A 73 -5.26 -5.63 0.35
N ILE A 74 -6.29 -5.28 -0.44
CA ILE A 74 -7.61 -4.88 0.05
C ILE A 74 -8.28 -6.07 0.77
N LEU A 75 -8.29 -7.25 0.14
CA LEU A 75 -8.86 -8.47 0.73
C LEU A 75 -8.11 -8.90 2.01
N GLN A 76 -6.77 -8.86 2.01
CA GLN A 76 -5.96 -9.20 3.18
C GLN A 76 -6.24 -8.27 4.38
N ARG A 77 -6.61 -7.01 4.12
CA ARG A 77 -6.97 -6.03 5.15
C ARG A 77 -8.43 -6.11 5.60
N GLY A 78 -9.21 -7.06 5.07
CA GLY A 78 -10.60 -7.30 5.48
C GLY A 78 -11.64 -6.35 4.85
N PHE A 79 -11.27 -5.71 3.74
CA PHE A 79 -12.23 -5.02 2.87
C PHE A 79 -12.96 -6.03 1.99
N LEU A 80 -14.12 -5.64 1.47
CA LEU A 80 -14.97 -6.46 0.62
C LEU A 80 -14.85 -6.00 -0.82
N VAL A 81 -14.88 -6.93 -1.77
CA VAL A 81 -14.90 -6.63 -3.20
C VAL A 81 -16.09 -7.31 -3.83
N ASN A 82 -16.95 -6.50 -4.44
CA ASN A 82 -18.09 -6.94 -5.20
C ASN A 82 -17.67 -7.27 -6.63
N ASN A 83 -18.30 -8.31 -7.18
CA ASN A 83 -18.03 -8.82 -8.52
C ASN A 83 -16.52 -9.01 -8.80
N PRO A 84 -15.79 -9.74 -7.93
CA PRO A 84 -14.36 -9.94 -8.11
C PRO A 84 -14.09 -10.69 -9.42
N PRO A 85 -12.90 -10.51 -10.03
CA PRO A 85 -12.54 -11.25 -11.22
C PRO A 85 -12.56 -12.76 -10.92
N HIS A 86 -12.84 -13.57 -11.96
CA HIS A 86 -12.79 -15.01 -11.83
C HIS A 86 -11.42 -15.44 -11.29
N GLU A 87 -11.37 -16.38 -10.33
CA GLU A 87 -10.17 -16.80 -9.60
C GLU A 87 -8.95 -17.07 -10.50
N GLY A 88 -9.17 -17.57 -11.72
CA GLY A 88 -8.13 -17.80 -12.73
C GLY A 88 -7.40 -16.54 -13.22
N ASP A 89 -7.99 -15.35 -13.07
CA ASP A 89 -7.43 -14.07 -13.50
C ASP A 89 -6.57 -13.37 -12.42
N LEU A 90 -6.63 -13.87 -11.17
CA LEU A 90 -5.81 -13.42 -10.03
C LEU A 90 -4.46 -14.13 -9.94
N SER A 91 -4.30 -15.21 -10.72
CA SER A 91 -3.07 -15.96 -10.83
C SER A 91 -2.15 -15.26 -11.84
N ASP A 92 -1.05 -14.71 -11.35
CA ASP A 92 0.03 -14.11 -12.15
C ASP A 92 0.90 -15.21 -12.77
N ALA A 93 0.27 -16.30 -13.23
CA ALA A 93 0.98 -17.37 -13.90
C ALA A 93 1.38 -16.84 -15.28
N PRO A 94 2.69 -16.76 -15.59
CA PRO A 94 3.11 -16.45 -16.95
C PRO A 94 2.45 -17.48 -17.86
N ALA A 95 1.74 -17.01 -18.88
CA ALA A 95 1.22 -17.88 -19.92
C ALA A 95 2.37 -18.77 -20.41
N PRO A 96 2.19 -20.10 -20.54
CA PRO A 96 3.22 -20.94 -21.12
C PRO A 96 3.51 -20.37 -22.50
N SER A 97 4.73 -19.83 -22.66
CA SER A 97 5.18 -19.30 -23.93
C SER A 97 5.20 -20.48 -24.90
N SER A 98 4.19 -20.55 -25.76
CA SER A 98 4.16 -21.46 -26.90
C SER A 98 5.24 -20.99 -27.88
N SER A 99 6.50 -21.28 -27.60
CA SER A 99 7.57 -21.11 -28.59
C SER A 99 7.30 -22.07 -29.75
N PRO A 100 7.22 -21.60 -31.00
CA PRO A 100 7.26 -22.51 -32.13
C PRO A 100 8.66 -23.12 -32.19
N ALA A 101 8.72 -24.45 -32.24
CA ALA A 101 9.94 -25.20 -32.46
C ALA A 101 10.54 -24.78 -33.81
N ALA A 102 11.57 -23.94 -33.79
CA ALA A 102 12.40 -23.65 -34.95
C ALA A 102 13.48 -24.71 -35.04
N SER A 103 13.38 -25.52 -36.10
CA SER A 103 14.32 -26.57 -36.46
C SER A 103 15.75 -26.06 -36.56
N ILE A 104 16.61 -26.73 -35.82
CA ILE A 104 18.05 -26.93 -36.00
C ILE A 104 18.52 -26.84 -37.46
N SER A 105 19.55 -26.02 -37.71
CA SER A 105 20.59 -26.32 -38.69
C SER A 105 21.91 -25.67 -38.26
N GLU A 106 22.88 -26.56 -38.11
CA GLU A 106 24.23 -26.41 -37.64
C GLU A 106 25.12 -25.81 -38.75
N ALA A 107 25.92 -24.78 -38.42
CA ALA A 107 27.06 -24.38 -39.22
C ALA A 107 28.19 -23.90 -38.30
N THR A 108 29.33 -24.53 -38.52
CA THR A 108 30.51 -24.67 -37.69
C THR A 108 31.43 -23.43 -37.68
N SER A 109 32.26 -23.38 -36.63
CA SER A 109 33.66 -22.93 -36.63
C SER A 109 33.96 -21.42 -36.54
N SER A 110 34.40 -20.96 -35.36
CA SER A 110 35.83 -20.92 -34.99
C SER A 110 36.20 -19.74 -34.08
N THR A 111 36.94 -20.06 -32.99
CA THR A 111 38.02 -19.25 -32.33
C THR A 111 37.66 -17.86 -31.79
N THR A 112 38.05 -17.41 -30.60
CA THR A 112 39.10 -17.77 -29.63
C THR A 112 38.88 -16.87 -28.40
N ALA A 113 39.23 -17.38 -27.19
CA ALA A 113 39.93 -16.70 -26.07
C ALA A 113 39.38 -15.35 -25.56
N ALA A 114 39.30 -14.99 -24.28
CA ALA A 114 39.76 -15.51 -22.99
C ALA A 114 39.00 -14.66 -21.92
N VAL A 115 38.71 -15.19 -20.72
CA VAL A 115 39.32 -14.82 -19.42
C VAL A 115 39.32 -13.29 -19.15
N SER A 116 38.71 -12.71 -18.12
CA SER A 116 38.91 -12.90 -16.67
C SER A 116 37.87 -12.00 -15.96
N SER A 117 37.09 -12.51 -15.01
CA SER A 117 37.35 -12.46 -13.55
C SER A 117 36.96 -11.14 -12.88
N GLU A 118 35.82 -11.17 -12.17
CA GLU A 118 35.65 -10.49 -10.88
C GLU A 118 36.52 -11.21 -9.84
N PRO A 119 37.30 -10.48 -9.04
CA PRO A 119 37.11 -10.50 -7.58
C PRO A 119 37.43 -9.10 -6.99
N ASP A 120 37.23 -8.68 -5.74
CA ASP A 120 37.13 -9.24 -4.39
C ASP A 120 36.39 -8.14 -3.59
N SER A 121 35.48 -8.42 -2.64
CA SER A 121 35.76 -8.75 -1.24
C SER A 121 36.61 -7.71 -0.46
N SER A 122 36.28 -7.54 0.82
CA SER A 122 36.94 -6.71 1.87
C SER A 122 36.34 -5.29 2.05
N SER A 123 35.98 -4.77 3.23
CA SER A 123 36.09 -5.20 4.63
C SER A 123 35.13 -4.36 5.49
N ASP A 124 34.43 -4.99 6.43
CA ASP A 124 34.21 -4.45 7.80
C ASP A 124 35.45 -4.87 8.62
N PRO A 125 35.97 -4.09 9.59
CA PRO A 125 35.20 -3.76 10.80
C PRO A 125 35.59 -2.45 11.55
N ASP A 126 34.78 -2.18 12.57
CA ASP A 126 35.23 -1.79 13.93
C ASP A 126 34.99 -0.36 14.42
N ALA A 127 34.64 -0.35 15.71
CA ALA A 127 34.76 0.72 16.70
C ALA A 127 33.69 1.82 16.76
N GLY A 128 32.75 1.64 17.70
CA GLY A 128 32.48 2.67 18.69
C GLY A 128 31.01 2.90 19.06
N PRO A 129 30.52 2.41 20.21
CA PRO A 129 29.24 2.83 20.76
C PRO A 129 29.44 4.15 21.49
N SER A 130 28.79 5.21 21.03
CA SER A 130 28.67 6.45 21.80
C SER A 130 27.20 6.76 21.99
N ASP A 131 26.66 6.18 23.06
CA ASP A 131 25.41 6.55 23.71
C ASP A 131 25.71 7.66 24.72
N PRO A 132 25.12 8.86 24.59
CA PRO A 132 24.95 9.75 25.72
C PRO A 132 23.48 9.77 26.13
N THR A 133 23.22 8.95 27.16
CA THR A 133 22.04 8.99 28.00
C THR A 133 21.89 10.38 28.63
N TRP A 134 20.94 11.19 28.14
CA TRP A 134 20.49 12.39 28.84
C TRP A 134 19.05 12.21 29.31
N GLN A 135 18.93 11.46 30.41
CA GLN A 135 17.82 11.58 31.34
C GLN A 135 18.24 12.56 32.44
N LYS A 136 17.50 13.67 32.58
CA LYS A 136 16.90 14.06 33.86
C LYS A 136 15.80 15.09 33.66
#